data_AF-A0A2N6D9Z5-F1
#
_entry.id   AF-A0A2N6D9Z5-F1
#
_cell.length_a   1.000
_cell.length_b   1.000
_cell.length_c   1.000
_cell.angle_alpha   90.00
_cell.angle_beta   90.00
_cell.angle_gamma   90.00
#
_symmetry.space_group_name_H-M   'P 1'
#
loop_
_entity.id
_entity.type
_entity.pdbx_description
1 polymer ?
#
loop_
_entity_poly.entity_id
_entity_poly.type
_entity_poly.pdbx_seq_one_letter_code
_entity_poly.pdbx_strand_id
1 'polypeptide(L)'
;MDWEFSAGQIIDGEFDLSLTDFTKKLYSRSVDLAVMSIDASVDSENMIDSDLDPLEDHRIQYFICYYNYILCLTTGKSRRQFKSHTKKLPISKGIKEKFLDNKNLAVLEEDSKETVLIFMAVLKSFVGEMMESGTSTNRLPQMLLMQQLNSFSSIIPSIMKNENARNMLIHIEFEKTFLNGRLSKIFK
;
A
#
# COMPACT_ATOMS: atom_id res chain seq x y z
N MET A 1 6.11 15.53 -0.01
CA MET A 1 5.00 15.10 -0.88
C MET A 1 3.77 15.70 -0.27
N ASP A 2 3.25 16.77 -0.84
CA ASP A 2 2.35 17.62 -0.07
C ASP A 2 0.92 17.12 -0.29
N TRP A 3 0.25 16.72 0.78
CA TRP A 3 -1.16 16.41 0.73
C TRP A 3 -2.00 17.68 0.92
N GLU A 4 -3.16 17.74 0.30
CA GLU A 4 -4.08 18.90 0.38
C GLU A 4 -4.73 19.04 1.78
N PHE A 5 -4.53 18.02 2.61
CA PHE A 5 -5.10 17.83 3.94
C PHE A 5 -4.09 17.04 4.80
N SER A 6 -4.14 17.25 6.10
CA SER A 6 -3.34 16.47 7.06
C SER A 6 -4.08 15.21 7.54
N ALA A 7 -3.33 14.31 8.18
CA ALA A 7 -3.91 13.13 8.85
C ALA A 7 -4.89 13.48 9.98
N GLY A 8 -4.75 14.66 10.62
CA GLY A 8 -5.68 15.12 11.65
C GLY A 8 -7.07 15.39 11.09
N GLN A 9 -7.14 16.09 9.96
CA GLN A 9 -8.42 16.45 9.30
C GLN A 9 -9.23 15.22 8.86
N ILE A 10 -8.58 14.10 8.53
CA ILE A 10 -9.25 12.82 8.27
C ILE A 10 -9.75 12.17 9.58
N ILE A 11 -8.98 12.26 10.65
CA ILE A 11 -9.32 11.70 11.97
C ILE A 11 -10.49 12.45 12.62
N ASP A 12 -10.54 13.77 12.44
CA ASP A 12 -11.53 14.67 13.02
C ASP A 12 -12.82 14.75 12.17
N GLY A 13 -12.86 14.05 11.02
CA GLY A 13 -14.00 14.01 10.10
C GLY A 13 -14.17 15.25 9.23
N GLU A 14 -13.21 16.18 9.23
CA GLU A 14 -13.20 17.35 8.33
C GLU A 14 -12.98 16.97 6.86
N PHE A 15 -12.30 15.84 6.61
CA PHE A 15 -12.02 15.34 5.27
C PHE A 15 -12.28 13.83 5.16
N ASP A 16 -13.28 13.44 4.36
CA ASP A 16 -13.53 12.04 4.01
C ASP A 16 -12.54 11.56 2.92
N LEU A 17 -11.80 10.50 3.21
CA LEU A 17 -10.88 9.86 2.27
C LEU A 17 -11.01 8.34 2.36
N SER A 18 -11.71 7.74 1.39
CA SER A 18 -11.83 6.28 1.31
C SER A 18 -10.48 5.59 1.03
N LEU A 19 -10.37 4.31 1.40
CA LEU A 19 -9.20 3.49 1.06
C LEU A 19 -8.96 3.43 -0.47
N THR A 20 -10.03 3.49 -1.26
CA THR A 20 -9.96 3.49 -2.73
C THR A 20 -9.39 4.80 -3.26
N ASP A 21 -9.78 5.94 -2.71
CA ASP A 21 -9.29 7.24 -3.17
C ASP A 21 -7.88 7.52 -2.68
N PHE A 22 -7.52 7.05 -1.48
CA PHE A 22 -6.12 6.96 -1.05
C PHE A 22 -5.29 6.10 -2.02
N THR A 23 -5.76 4.91 -2.39
CA THR A 23 -5.07 4.00 -3.31
C THR A 23 -4.87 4.64 -4.69
N LYS A 24 -5.87 5.33 -5.24
CA LYS A 24 -5.75 6.10 -6.50
C LYS A 24 -4.76 7.25 -6.40
N LYS A 25 -4.84 8.09 -5.36
CA LYS A 25 -3.90 9.20 -5.13
C LYS A 25 -2.47 8.69 -4.96
N LEU A 26 -2.29 7.56 -4.26
CA LEU A 26 -0.99 6.91 -4.11
C LEU A 26 -0.47 6.34 -5.43
N TYR A 27 -1.33 5.74 -6.27
CA TYR A 27 -0.94 5.25 -7.59
C TYR A 27 -0.44 6.38 -8.48
N SER A 28 -1.23 7.44 -8.64
CA SER A 28 -0.85 8.61 -9.45
C SER A 28 0.50 9.20 -9.03
N ARG A 29 0.75 9.32 -7.71
CA ARG A 29 2.02 9.82 -7.15
C ARG A 29 3.15 8.78 -7.14
N SER A 30 2.87 7.51 -7.43
CA SER A 30 3.86 6.45 -7.63
C SER A 30 4.29 6.31 -9.09
N VAL A 31 3.45 6.71 -10.05
CA VAL A 31 3.78 6.75 -11.48
C VAL A 31 4.93 7.71 -11.73
N ASP A 32 4.90 8.91 -11.14
CA ASP A 32 6.01 9.89 -11.23
C ASP A 32 7.32 9.31 -10.68
N LEU A 33 7.26 8.65 -9.52
CA LEU A 33 8.41 7.99 -8.88
C LEU A 33 8.92 6.76 -9.66
N ALA A 34 8.04 6.08 -10.39
CA ALA A 34 8.37 4.96 -11.25
C ALA A 34 9.08 5.44 -12.52
N VAL A 35 8.60 6.54 -13.14
CA VAL A 35 9.22 7.17 -14.32
C VAL A 35 10.67 7.57 -14.04
N MET A 36 10.97 8.05 -12.84
CA MET A 36 12.35 8.33 -12.40
C MET A 36 13.24 7.09 -12.19
N SER A 37 12.73 5.87 -12.37
CA SER A 37 13.48 4.60 -12.26
C SER A 37 13.35 3.66 -13.45
N ILE A 38 12.86 4.15 -14.59
CA ILE A 38 12.93 3.40 -15.84
C ILE A 38 14.37 3.47 -16.36
N ASP A 39 15.18 2.45 -16.04
CA ASP A 39 16.34 2.13 -16.88
C ASP A 39 15.84 1.64 -18.25
N ALA A 40 16.66 1.81 -19.29
CA ALA A 40 16.27 1.65 -20.70
C ALA A 40 15.87 0.22 -21.15
N SER A 41 15.75 -0.73 -20.21
CA SER A 41 15.26 -2.09 -20.42
C SER A 41 14.08 -2.37 -19.49
N VAL A 42 12.86 -2.03 -19.94
CA VAL A 42 11.63 -2.59 -19.35
C VAL A 42 11.60 -4.07 -19.71
N ASP A 43 11.87 -4.91 -18.72
CA ASP A 43 11.94 -6.36 -18.87
C ASP A 43 10.53 -6.95 -18.97
N SER A 44 10.26 -7.75 -20.01
CA SER A 44 8.98 -8.42 -20.22
C SER A 44 8.84 -9.73 -19.45
N GLU A 45 9.91 -10.22 -18.81
CA GLU A 45 9.79 -11.31 -17.86
C GLU A 45 9.07 -10.84 -16.58
N ASN A 46 8.00 -11.54 -16.21
CA ASN A 46 7.12 -11.30 -15.04
C ASN A 46 6.03 -10.22 -15.19
N MET A 47 5.31 -10.18 -16.33
CA MET A 47 4.09 -9.36 -16.45
C MET A 47 2.99 -9.79 -15.48
N ILE A 48 2.28 -8.82 -14.90
CA ILE A 48 1.10 -8.99 -14.06
C ILE A 48 -0.09 -9.40 -14.93
N ASP A 49 -0.24 -8.79 -16.10
CA ASP A 49 -1.29 -9.07 -17.09
C ASP A 49 -0.66 -9.03 -18.49
N SER A 50 -0.87 -10.06 -19.31
CA SER A 50 -0.25 -10.16 -20.65
C SER A 50 -0.77 -9.11 -21.64
N ASP A 51 -1.92 -8.53 -21.34
CA ASP A 51 -2.63 -7.60 -22.22
C ASP A 51 -2.31 -6.13 -21.86
N LEU A 52 -1.50 -5.90 -20.81
CA LEU A 52 -1.01 -4.58 -20.44
C LEU A 52 0.19 -4.16 -21.30
N ASP A 53 0.30 -2.85 -21.53
CA ASP A 53 1.54 -2.25 -22.04
C ASP A 53 2.68 -2.45 -21.03
N PRO A 54 3.91 -2.85 -21.46
CA PRO A 54 5.02 -3.12 -20.54
C PRO A 54 5.40 -1.95 -19.61
N LEU A 55 5.21 -0.70 -20.04
CA LEU A 55 5.47 0.47 -19.22
C LEU A 55 4.43 0.60 -18.09
N GLU A 56 3.17 0.29 -18.39
CA GLU A 56 2.09 0.30 -17.41
C GLU A 56 2.22 -0.86 -16.43
N ASP A 57 2.59 -2.05 -16.92
CA ASP A 57 2.92 -3.19 -16.06
C ASP A 57 4.07 -2.85 -15.09
N HIS A 58 5.15 -2.23 -15.58
CA HIS A 58 6.26 -1.76 -14.75
C HIS A 58 5.81 -0.75 -13.69
N ARG A 59 4.95 0.22 -14.03
CA ARG A 59 4.36 1.18 -13.08
C ARG A 59 3.53 0.47 -12.01
N ILE A 60 2.74 -0.52 -12.38
CA ILE A 60 1.90 -1.30 -11.45
C ILE A 60 2.78 -2.17 -10.53
N GLN A 61 3.82 -2.82 -11.05
CA GLN A 61 4.81 -3.53 -10.22
C GLN A 61 5.48 -2.59 -9.20
N TYR A 62 5.89 -1.39 -9.64
CA TYR A 62 6.51 -0.38 -8.79
C TYR A 62 5.54 0.09 -7.70
N PHE A 63 4.30 0.37 -8.08
CA PHE A 63 3.22 0.75 -7.18
C PHE A 63 2.95 -0.30 -6.11
N ILE A 64 2.88 -1.59 -6.47
CA ILE A 64 2.67 -2.68 -5.50
C ILE A 64 3.80 -2.70 -4.47
N CYS A 65 5.07 -2.57 -4.90
CA CYS A 65 6.20 -2.48 -3.98
C CYS A 65 6.14 -1.23 -3.09
N TYR A 66 5.77 -0.07 -3.65
CA TYR A 66 5.62 1.18 -2.91
C TYR A 66 4.49 1.09 -1.86
N TYR A 67 3.28 0.70 -2.28
CA TYR A 67 2.12 0.48 -1.40
C TYR A 67 2.45 -0.51 -0.29
N ASN A 68 3.09 -1.66 -0.60
CA ASN A 68 3.50 -2.64 0.39
C ASN A 68 4.48 -2.05 1.41
N TYR A 69 5.38 -1.15 1.00
CA TYR A 69 6.31 -0.48 1.91
C TYR A 69 5.58 0.50 2.84
N ILE A 70 4.73 1.38 2.29
CA ILE A 70 3.93 2.32 3.08
C ILE A 70 3.01 1.55 4.03
N LEU A 71 2.40 0.44 3.59
CA LEU A 71 1.58 -0.43 4.44
C LEU A 71 2.39 -1.03 5.60
N CYS A 72 3.63 -1.47 5.38
CA CYS A 72 4.49 -1.98 6.45
C CYS A 72 4.79 -0.89 7.50
N LEU A 73 5.15 0.33 7.06
CA LEU A 73 5.38 1.47 7.96
C LEU A 73 4.12 1.83 8.77
N THR A 74 2.97 1.83 8.09
CA THR A 74 1.63 2.13 8.64
C THR A 74 1.20 1.10 9.68
N THR A 75 1.36 -0.20 9.41
CA THR A 75 0.93 -1.31 10.29
C THR A 75 1.96 -1.69 11.37
N GLY A 76 3.17 -1.12 11.32
CA GLY A 76 4.27 -1.44 12.23
C GLY A 76 5.11 -2.67 11.85
N LYS A 77 4.83 -3.31 10.70
CA LYS A 77 5.65 -4.41 10.18
C LYS A 77 7.06 -3.90 9.86
N SER A 78 8.08 -4.66 10.26
CA SER A 78 9.49 -4.26 10.11
C SER A 78 9.97 -4.22 8.65
N ARG A 79 10.99 -3.39 8.36
CA ARG A 79 11.71 -3.42 7.06
C ARG A 79 12.21 -4.82 6.69
N ARG A 80 12.50 -5.70 7.67
CA ARG A 80 12.89 -7.10 7.44
C ARG A 80 11.73 -7.94 6.89
N GLN A 81 10.51 -7.80 7.43
CA GLN A 81 9.32 -8.46 6.89
C GLN A 81 9.05 -7.99 5.44
N PHE A 82 9.08 -6.66 5.21
CA PHE A 82 8.94 -6.09 3.86
C PHE A 82 9.95 -6.66 2.84
N LYS A 83 11.25 -6.69 3.19
CA LYS A 83 12.28 -7.26 2.30
C LYS A 83 12.14 -8.77 2.10
N SER A 84 11.67 -9.51 3.12
CA SER A 84 11.41 -10.95 3.02
C SER A 84 10.29 -11.27 2.03
N HIS A 85 9.24 -10.43 2.00
CA HIS A 85 8.17 -10.48 1.00
C HIS A 85 8.69 -10.10 -0.39
N THR A 86 9.27 -8.91 -0.52
CA THR A 86 9.74 -8.33 -1.80
C THR A 86 10.73 -9.23 -2.55
N LYS A 87 11.61 -9.95 -1.83
CA LYS A 87 12.54 -10.93 -2.44
C LYS A 87 11.85 -12.04 -3.22
N LYS A 88 10.63 -12.43 -2.83
CA LYS A 88 9.87 -13.54 -3.43
C LYS A 88 8.98 -13.10 -4.58
N LEU A 89 8.83 -11.80 -4.82
CA LEU A 89 7.89 -11.30 -5.81
C LEU A 89 8.36 -11.58 -7.25
N PRO A 90 7.46 -12.01 -8.15
CA PRO A 90 7.71 -12.02 -9.59
C PRO A 90 7.59 -10.58 -10.10
N ILE A 91 8.67 -9.81 -9.95
CA ILE A 91 8.81 -8.43 -10.43
C ILE A 91 10.17 -8.26 -11.07
N SER A 92 10.24 -7.30 -11.98
CA SER A 92 11.45 -6.88 -12.68
C SER A 92 12.62 -6.60 -11.73
N LYS A 93 13.82 -6.93 -12.20
CA LYS A 93 15.05 -6.90 -11.41
C LYS A 93 15.35 -5.50 -10.85
N GLY A 94 15.19 -4.44 -11.65
CA GLY A 94 15.46 -3.07 -11.22
C GLY A 94 14.57 -2.60 -10.07
N ILE A 95 13.25 -2.88 -10.13
CA ILE A 95 12.32 -2.59 -9.04
C ILE A 95 12.73 -3.38 -7.79
N LYS A 96 13.02 -4.68 -7.95
CA LYS A 96 13.45 -5.55 -6.85
C LYS A 96 14.72 -5.02 -6.16
N GLU A 97 15.73 -4.61 -6.92
CA GLU A 97 16.98 -4.06 -6.37
C GLU A 97 16.73 -2.73 -5.65
N LYS A 98 15.96 -1.80 -6.24
CA LYS A 98 15.59 -0.52 -5.63
C LYS A 98 14.87 -0.70 -4.28
N PHE A 99 13.91 -1.61 -4.18
CA PHE A 99 13.20 -1.89 -2.91
C PHE A 99 13.96 -2.83 -1.94
N LEU A 100 15.07 -3.43 -2.36
CA LEU A 100 15.96 -4.22 -1.48
C LEU A 100 17.19 -3.45 -0.98
N ASP A 101 17.51 -2.28 -1.51
CA ASP A 101 18.52 -1.38 -0.93
C ASP A 101 18.06 -0.81 0.44
N ASN A 102 19.00 -0.59 1.36
CA ASN A 102 18.74 0.06 2.65
C ASN A 102 18.71 1.58 2.54
N LYS A 103 19.50 2.19 1.65
CA LYS A 103 19.58 3.65 1.51
C LYS A 103 18.31 4.20 0.86
N ASN A 104 17.90 3.64 -0.27
CA ASN A 104 16.65 3.98 -0.96
C ASN A 104 15.44 3.84 -0.03
N LEU A 105 15.31 2.76 0.75
CA LEU A 105 14.20 2.62 1.70
C LEU A 105 14.24 3.64 2.86
N ALA A 106 15.42 4.10 3.28
CA ALA A 106 15.53 5.14 4.32
C ALA A 106 15.09 6.50 3.79
N VAL A 107 15.51 6.88 2.58
CA VAL A 107 15.05 8.08 1.87
C VAL A 107 13.54 8.02 1.64
N LEU A 108 13.05 6.89 1.10
CA LEU A 108 11.63 6.68 0.83
C LEU A 108 10.74 6.76 2.08
N GLU A 109 11.23 6.29 3.22
CA GLU A 109 10.54 6.42 4.52
C GLU A 109 10.49 7.86 5.01
N GLU A 110 11.55 8.65 4.76
CA GLU A 110 11.60 10.08 5.08
C GLU A 110 10.65 10.90 4.21
N ASP A 111 10.70 10.70 2.89
CA ASP A 111 9.86 11.40 1.91
C ASP A 111 8.36 11.05 2.05
N SER A 112 8.06 9.87 2.61
CA SER A 112 6.69 9.34 2.78
C SER A 112 6.12 9.50 4.19
N LYS A 113 6.77 10.24 5.10
CA LYS A 113 6.29 10.43 6.50
C LYS A 113 4.82 10.86 6.57
N GLU A 114 4.42 11.88 5.82
CA GLU A 114 3.03 12.36 5.78
C GLU A 114 2.07 11.34 5.16
N THR A 115 2.48 10.71 4.05
CA THR A 115 1.73 9.62 3.40
C THR A 115 1.44 8.45 4.34
N VAL A 116 2.39 8.07 5.20
CA VAL A 116 2.18 7.05 6.23
C VAL A 116 1.18 7.51 7.28
N LEU A 117 1.25 8.76 7.76
CA LEU A 117 0.30 9.30 8.73
C LEU A 117 -1.13 9.35 8.16
N ILE A 118 -1.28 9.76 6.89
CA ILE A 118 -2.56 9.78 6.19
C ILE A 118 -3.09 8.36 5.98
N PHE A 119 -2.24 7.40 5.61
CA PHE A 119 -2.69 6.02 5.50
C PHE A 119 -3.11 5.43 6.86
N MET A 120 -2.41 5.79 7.94
CA MET A 120 -2.83 5.44 9.31
C MET A 120 -4.20 6.04 9.65
N ALA A 121 -4.49 7.27 9.25
CA ALA A 121 -5.80 7.91 9.43
C ALA A 121 -6.90 7.20 8.63
N VAL A 122 -6.69 6.94 7.33
CA VAL A 122 -7.63 6.21 6.46
C VAL A 122 -7.95 4.82 7.02
N LEU A 123 -6.93 4.06 7.44
CA LEU A 123 -7.15 2.75 8.07
C LEU A 123 -7.85 2.87 9.43
N LYS A 124 -7.63 3.94 10.21
CA LYS A 124 -8.35 4.19 11.46
C LYS A 124 -9.83 4.42 11.20
N SER A 125 -10.19 5.39 10.35
CA SER A 125 -11.59 5.74 10.09
C SER A 125 -12.36 4.53 9.57
N PHE A 126 -11.80 3.82 8.57
CA PHE A 126 -12.39 2.60 8.02
C PHE A 126 -12.57 1.47 9.07
N VAL A 127 -11.58 1.25 9.96
CA VAL A 127 -11.72 0.25 11.03
C VAL A 127 -12.71 0.70 12.11
N GLY A 128 -12.79 1.99 12.41
CA GLY A 128 -13.77 2.58 13.31
C GLY A 128 -15.19 2.33 12.83
N GLU A 129 -15.51 2.72 11.59
CA GLU A 129 -16.81 2.49 10.95
C GLU A 129 -17.21 1.00 10.95
N MET A 130 -16.27 0.10 10.65
CA MET A 130 -16.53 -1.35 10.73
C MET A 130 -16.88 -1.79 12.15
N MET A 131 -16.21 -1.27 13.18
CA MET A 131 -16.51 -1.61 14.57
C MET A 131 -17.85 -1.00 15.04
N GLU A 132 -18.14 0.24 14.67
CA GLU A 132 -19.40 0.93 15.00
C GLU A 132 -20.62 0.27 14.33
N SER A 133 -20.47 -0.20 13.09
CA SER A 133 -21.48 -1.00 12.37
C SER A 133 -21.66 -2.44 12.93
N GLY A 134 -21.01 -2.78 14.04
CA GLY A 134 -21.17 -4.08 14.71
C GLY A 134 -20.46 -5.23 14.03
N THR A 135 -19.46 -4.97 13.18
CA THR A 135 -18.66 -6.03 12.55
C THR A 135 -17.91 -6.83 13.61
N SER A 136 -18.17 -8.15 13.65
CA SER A 136 -17.41 -9.06 14.51
C SER A 136 -15.91 -8.97 14.21
N THR A 137 -15.09 -8.81 15.24
CA THR A 137 -13.62 -8.80 15.15
C THR A 137 -13.04 -10.05 14.46
N ASN A 138 -13.77 -11.17 14.46
CA ASN A 138 -13.41 -12.39 13.74
C ASN A 138 -13.54 -12.27 12.21
N ARG A 139 -14.39 -11.36 11.70
CA ARG A 139 -14.58 -11.09 10.26
C ARG A 139 -13.70 -9.95 9.74
N LEU A 140 -13.19 -9.10 10.63
CA LEU A 140 -12.37 -7.94 10.30
C LEU A 140 -11.20 -8.24 9.33
N PRO A 141 -10.39 -9.32 9.48
CA PRO A 141 -9.30 -9.60 8.54
C PRO A 141 -9.78 -9.86 7.11
N GLN A 142 -10.91 -10.55 6.94
CA GLN A 142 -11.48 -10.83 5.63
C GLN A 142 -12.06 -9.57 4.98
N MET A 143 -12.65 -8.67 5.77
CA MET A 143 -13.18 -7.40 5.27
C MET A 143 -12.07 -6.41 4.91
N LEU A 144 -11.00 -6.34 5.71
CA LEU A 144 -9.78 -5.59 5.37
C LEU A 144 -9.19 -6.06 4.03
N LEU A 145 -9.05 -7.38 3.83
CA LEU A 145 -8.57 -7.95 2.58
C LEU A 145 -9.50 -7.63 1.40
N MET A 146 -10.81 -7.81 1.55
CA MET A 146 -11.78 -7.49 0.49
C MET A 146 -11.74 -6.01 0.10
N GLN A 147 -11.64 -5.09 1.06
CA GLN A 147 -11.56 -3.66 0.74
C GLN A 147 -10.20 -3.27 0.16
N GLN A 148 -9.10 -3.89 0.60
CA GLN A 148 -7.80 -3.73 -0.08
C GLN A 148 -7.90 -4.15 -1.56
N LEU A 149 -8.50 -5.31 -1.86
CA LEU A 149 -8.69 -5.79 -3.23
C LEU A 149 -9.67 -4.91 -4.03
N ASN A 150 -10.75 -4.42 -3.43
CA ASN A 150 -11.66 -3.47 -4.06
C ASN A 150 -10.93 -2.17 -4.44
N SER A 151 -10.12 -1.62 -3.53
CA SER A 151 -9.34 -0.41 -3.78
C SER A 151 -8.31 -0.62 -4.90
N PHE A 152 -7.60 -1.75 -4.89
CA PHE A 152 -6.70 -2.13 -5.98
C PHE A 152 -7.40 -2.39 -7.32
N SER A 153 -8.69 -2.76 -7.33
CA SER A 153 -9.43 -2.96 -8.59
C SER A 153 -9.58 -1.68 -9.42
N SER A 154 -9.39 -0.50 -8.80
CA SER A 154 -9.30 0.78 -9.51
C SER A 154 -7.98 1.00 -10.27
N ILE A 155 -6.96 0.19 -10.00
CA ILE A 155 -5.63 0.24 -10.65
C ILE A 155 -5.40 -1.01 -11.52
N ILE A 156 -5.83 -2.18 -11.03
CA ILE A 156 -5.71 -3.48 -11.69
C ILE A 156 -7.13 -4.07 -11.79
N PRO A 157 -7.91 -3.78 -12.86
CA PRO A 157 -9.31 -4.18 -12.97
C PRO A 157 -9.54 -5.70 -12.81
N SER A 158 -8.55 -6.51 -13.20
CA SER A 158 -8.59 -7.97 -13.12
C SER A 158 -8.18 -8.54 -11.76
N ILE A 159 -7.78 -7.74 -10.75
CA ILE A 159 -7.12 -8.25 -9.51
C ILE A 159 -7.91 -9.30 -8.73
N MET A 160 -9.25 -9.22 -8.72
CA MET A 160 -10.08 -10.23 -8.06
C MET A 160 -9.91 -11.65 -8.65
N LYS A 161 -9.51 -11.74 -9.92
CA LYS A 161 -9.27 -12.97 -10.68
C LYS A 161 -7.77 -13.26 -10.88
N ASN A 162 -6.92 -12.23 -10.86
CA ASN A 162 -5.48 -12.33 -11.08
C ASN A 162 -4.76 -12.78 -9.79
N GLU A 163 -4.52 -14.09 -9.67
CA GLU A 163 -3.86 -14.66 -8.49
C GLU A 163 -2.43 -14.15 -8.28
N ASN A 164 -1.68 -13.92 -9.37
CA ASN A 164 -0.32 -13.37 -9.32
C ASN A 164 -0.34 -11.98 -8.66
N ALA A 165 -1.18 -11.07 -9.15
CA ALA A 165 -1.35 -9.73 -8.59
C ALA A 165 -1.73 -9.75 -7.10
N ARG A 166 -2.67 -10.63 -6.69
CA ARG A 166 -3.05 -10.78 -5.28
C ARG A 166 -1.89 -11.27 -4.41
N ASN A 167 -1.14 -12.27 -4.88
CA ASN A 167 0.01 -12.83 -4.16
C ASN A 167 1.16 -11.83 -4.00
N MET A 168 1.19 -10.76 -4.81
CA MET A 168 2.16 -9.68 -4.65
C MET A 168 1.82 -8.71 -3.50
N LEU A 169 0.57 -8.66 -3.04
CA LEU A 169 0.15 -7.76 -1.97
C LEU A 169 0.54 -8.29 -0.58
N ILE A 170 1.00 -7.40 0.29
CA ILE A 170 1.00 -7.63 1.73
C ILE A 170 -0.42 -7.33 2.23
N HIS A 171 -1.05 -8.28 2.91
CA HIS A 171 -2.37 -8.05 3.51
C HIS A 171 -2.31 -7.02 4.65
N ILE A 172 -3.35 -6.19 4.75
CA ILE A 172 -3.57 -5.31 5.90
C ILE A 172 -3.82 -6.16 7.14
N GLU A 173 -2.78 -6.28 7.97
CA GLU A 173 -2.80 -7.01 9.23
C GLU A 173 -2.13 -6.14 10.28
N PHE A 174 -2.83 -5.88 11.38
CA PHE A 174 -2.28 -5.15 12.51
C PHE A 174 -1.57 -6.14 13.45
N GLU A 175 -0.31 -5.90 13.77
CA GLU A 175 0.35 -6.68 14.83
C GLU A 175 -0.40 -6.46 16.17
N LYS A 176 -0.41 -7.46 17.06
CA LYS A 176 -1.12 -7.37 18.37
C LYS A 176 -0.66 -6.16 19.21
N THR A 177 0.60 -5.76 19.03
CA THR A 177 1.24 -4.56 19.58
C THR A 177 0.72 -3.26 18.97
N PHE A 178 0.35 -3.25 17.69
CA PHE A 178 -0.24 -2.10 17.01
C PHE A 178 -1.66 -1.80 17.53
N LEU A 179 -2.48 -2.85 17.66
CA LEU A 179 -3.81 -2.78 18.28
C LEU A 179 -3.74 -2.26 19.73
N ASN A 180 -2.86 -2.86 20.56
CA ASN A 180 -2.76 -2.50 21.98
C ASN A 180 -2.04 -1.15 22.23
N GLY A 181 -1.23 -0.64 21.29
CA GLY A 181 -0.30 0.47 21.55
C GLY A 181 -0.44 1.70 20.64
N ARG A 182 -0.57 1.53 19.31
CA ARG A 182 -0.69 2.66 18.38
C ARG A 182 -2.15 3.03 18.15
N LEU A 183 -3.02 2.07 17.85
CA LEU A 183 -4.46 2.32 17.73
C LEU A 183 -5.08 2.82 19.05
N SER A 184 -4.66 2.28 20.20
CA SER A 184 -5.14 2.75 21.51
C SER A 184 -4.73 4.19 21.88
N LYS A 185 -3.66 4.73 21.28
CA LYS A 185 -3.30 6.15 21.35
C LYS A 185 -4.02 7.02 20.33
N ILE A 186 -4.65 6.41 19.33
CA ILE A 186 -5.37 7.07 18.23
C ILE A 186 -6.89 7.14 18.52
N PHE A 187 -7.39 6.33 19.48
CA PHE A 187 -8.74 6.41 20.07
C PHE A 187 -8.75 7.09 21.46
N LYS A 188 -7.82 8.02 21.71
CA LYS A 188 -7.70 8.78 22.96
C LYS A 188 -7.72 10.28 22.69
#